data_AF-A0A660Q033-F1
#
_entry.id   AF-A0A660Q033-F1
#
_cell.length_a   1.000
_cell.length_b   1.000
_cell.length_c   1.000
_cell.angle_alpha   90.00
_cell.angle_beta   90.00
_cell.angle_gamma   90.00
#
_symmetry.space_group_name_H-M   'P 1'
#
loop_
_entity.id
_entity.type
_entity.pdbx_description
1 polymer ?
#
loop_
_entity_poly.entity_id
_entity_poly.type
_entity_poly.pdbx_seq_one_letter_code
_entity_poly.pdbx_strand_id
1 'polypeptide(L)'
;MKLAIRMTLVFAVLLSTSMAAPARGTNARAGALKAMNQYFELLSMGNMEIAGDMWLPEALERSSRFGIQYTGIPLRVDCTSPVIRDLDVMKSFLDQPIRNYECFPNSDWCKFNFSKAVDTKSVNYTYWSKKIGDWSWLGYPQDYYSADWPVTESKYFRVHVDPAVGDFINGIVLSEADRFVERVSDTLGISGSIRKQIARQKIEYFYCGSDSVVGEITGHRAKGILDLASNDVISATFPHFHEVVHLLANIRLQELPLFTLPIMREGFAVRYGGRWGKSNCALMDLGVFLLDEELISLDSILTMRGFESESSADIVYPVAGVFSAFLVDELGLDKYFLLYLRLSGRFDEVDSLTSDDVKAAIAEMAGREWEEVSVDFMAFRNERTDKHLVALPGGLEKGKVIVQSDDFVVSKDKHWIAFEFTPDSAEGPPSGGFLFAPVDGFAGQKSLLYQEQFPGEQFDGYRFGVVYDQNEAGLYDYATNQLMAKFIWGLSPSDNYFDADANKITIKFRKDLLNKQLPRKNEYKLLSL
;
A
#
# COMPACT_ATOMS: atom_id res chain seq x y z
N MET A 1 82.22 -22.50 -24.96
CA MET A 1 82.23 -21.39 -23.99
C MET A 1 80.79 -21.22 -23.50
N LYS A 2 80.43 -21.84 -22.36
CA LYS A 2 80.06 -21.17 -21.09
C LYS A 2 78.91 -20.17 -21.27
N LEU A 3 77.76 -20.22 -20.60
CA LEU A 3 77.31 -21.00 -19.44
C LEU A 3 75.77 -20.90 -19.41
N ALA A 4 75.08 -22.02 -19.22
CA ALA A 4 73.64 -22.08 -19.00
C ALA A 4 73.31 -21.63 -17.57
N ILE A 5 72.33 -20.73 -17.43
CA ILE A 5 71.81 -20.30 -16.12
C ILE A 5 70.71 -21.28 -15.70
N ARG A 6 71.00 -22.05 -14.65
CA ARG A 6 70.01 -22.78 -13.84
C ARG A 6 69.29 -21.77 -12.95
N MET A 7 67.97 -21.65 -13.08
CA MET A 7 67.12 -21.08 -12.03
C MET A 7 66.40 -22.23 -11.33
N THR A 8 66.77 -22.45 -10.08
CA THR A 8 66.23 -23.47 -9.19
C THR A 8 64.80 -23.11 -8.81
N LEU A 9 63.85 -23.97 -9.18
CA LEU A 9 62.46 -23.94 -8.73
C LEU A 9 62.43 -24.40 -7.26
N VAL A 10 62.08 -23.51 -6.33
CA VAL A 10 61.77 -23.86 -4.94
C VAL A 10 60.27 -24.14 -4.87
N PHE A 11 59.90 -25.42 -4.80
CA PHE A 11 58.55 -25.86 -4.44
C PHE A 11 58.33 -25.58 -2.94
N ALA A 12 57.66 -24.49 -2.61
CA ALA A 12 57.07 -24.31 -1.29
C ALA A 12 55.74 -25.08 -1.26
N VAL A 13 55.76 -26.26 -0.63
CA VAL A 13 54.55 -26.98 -0.24
C VAL A 13 53.89 -26.18 0.88
N LEU A 14 52.96 -25.30 0.52
CA LEU A 14 52.00 -24.73 1.45
C LEU A 14 51.01 -25.84 1.81
N LEU A 15 51.27 -26.48 2.95
CA LEU A 15 50.27 -27.23 3.69
C LEU A 15 49.18 -26.24 4.11
N SER A 16 48.12 -26.16 3.30
CA SER A 16 46.84 -25.59 3.70
C SER A 16 46.27 -26.47 4.81
N THR A 17 46.56 -26.11 6.05
CA THR A 17 45.74 -26.56 7.17
C THR A 17 44.39 -25.88 7.01
N SER A 18 43.41 -26.62 6.48
CA SER A 18 42.01 -26.29 6.64
C SER A 18 41.69 -26.34 8.13
N MET A 19 41.86 -25.21 8.81
CA MET A 19 41.25 -25.03 10.12
C MET A 19 39.74 -25.05 9.90
N ALA A 20 39.14 -26.22 10.14
CA ALA A 20 37.70 -26.35 10.28
C ALA A 20 37.25 -25.31 11.31
N ALA A 21 36.52 -24.30 10.86
CA ALA A 21 35.88 -23.36 11.76
C ALA A 21 35.07 -24.16 12.78
N PRO A 22 35.24 -23.94 14.10
CA PRO A 22 34.48 -24.66 15.10
C PRO A 22 32.99 -24.47 14.82
N ALA A 23 32.22 -25.55 15.01
CA ALA A 23 30.79 -25.62 14.77
C ALA A 23 30.00 -24.56 15.57
N ARG A 24 30.01 -23.30 15.12
CA ARG A 24 29.21 -22.21 15.69
C ARG A 24 27.71 -22.48 15.54
N GLY A 25 27.32 -23.36 14.61
CA GLY A 25 25.93 -23.65 14.28
C GLY A 25 25.15 -24.45 15.33
N THR A 26 25.77 -25.32 16.13
CA THR A 26 25.01 -26.19 17.05
C THR A 26 24.54 -25.48 18.31
N ASN A 27 25.38 -24.63 18.91
CA ASN A 27 25.05 -23.92 20.14
C ASN A 27 24.05 -22.76 19.92
N ALA A 28 24.11 -22.09 18.77
CA ALA A 28 23.14 -21.03 18.42
C ALA A 28 21.71 -21.60 18.29
N ARG A 29 21.57 -22.79 17.70
CA ARG A 29 20.29 -23.49 17.52
C ARG A 29 19.62 -23.84 18.85
N ALA A 30 20.39 -24.39 19.81
CA ALA A 30 19.85 -24.78 21.11
C ALA A 30 19.34 -23.58 21.92
N GLY A 31 20.05 -22.44 21.87
CA GLY A 31 19.63 -21.21 22.56
C GLY A 31 18.34 -20.63 21.99
N ALA A 32 18.22 -20.55 20.66
CA ALA A 32 17.05 -19.96 20.00
C ALA A 32 15.76 -20.79 20.23
N LEU A 33 15.86 -22.12 20.14
CA LEU A 33 14.73 -23.00 20.47
C LEU A 33 14.33 -22.91 21.95
N LYS A 34 15.31 -22.79 22.86
CA LYS A 34 15.04 -22.59 24.29
C LYS A 34 14.29 -21.29 24.55
N ALA A 35 14.71 -20.19 23.93
CA ALA A 35 14.02 -18.90 24.05
C ALA A 35 12.58 -18.97 23.54
N MET A 36 12.36 -19.61 22.39
CA MET A 36 11.01 -19.79 21.84
C MET A 36 10.09 -20.63 22.75
N ASN A 37 10.61 -21.72 23.32
CA ASN A 37 9.85 -22.54 24.27
C ASN A 37 9.54 -21.76 25.55
N GLN A 38 10.48 -20.97 26.05
CA GLN A 38 10.28 -20.12 27.22
C GLN A 38 9.23 -19.03 26.95
N TYR A 39 9.20 -18.44 25.76
CA TYR A 39 8.15 -17.49 25.36
C TYR A 39 6.75 -18.13 25.46
N PHE A 40 6.58 -19.32 24.86
CA PHE A 40 5.31 -20.05 24.94
C PHE A 40 4.95 -20.50 26.36
N GLU A 41 5.94 -20.88 27.16
CA GLU A 41 5.74 -21.19 28.58
C GLU A 41 5.18 -19.98 29.33
N LEU A 42 5.79 -18.80 29.17
CA LEU A 42 5.32 -17.56 29.79
C LEU A 42 3.91 -17.17 29.34
N LEU A 43 3.60 -17.33 28.05
CA LEU A 43 2.24 -17.13 27.54
C LEU A 43 1.24 -18.10 28.19
N SER A 44 1.61 -19.38 28.33
CA SER A 44 0.75 -20.39 28.95
C SER A 44 0.48 -20.09 30.44
N MET A 45 1.46 -19.53 31.15
CA MET A 45 1.35 -19.07 32.53
C MET A 45 0.62 -17.73 32.70
N GLY A 46 0.30 -17.03 31.61
CA GLY A 46 -0.33 -15.70 31.65
C GLY A 46 0.63 -14.56 32.00
N ASN A 47 1.95 -14.78 31.91
CA ASN A 47 2.96 -13.76 32.23
C ASN A 47 3.32 -12.92 31.00
N MET A 48 2.40 -12.04 30.62
CA MET A 48 2.51 -11.23 29.39
C MET A 48 3.64 -10.20 29.42
N GLU A 49 3.95 -9.65 30.60
CA GLU A 49 5.03 -8.67 30.77
C GLU A 49 6.38 -9.30 30.41
N ILE A 50 6.74 -10.41 31.05
CA ILE A 50 8.01 -11.09 30.76
C ILE A 50 8.01 -11.70 29.35
N ALA A 51 6.86 -12.19 28.86
CA ALA A 51 6.76 -12.67 27.48
C ALA A 51 7.04 -11.54 26.46
N GLY A 52 6.56 -10.32 26.74
CA GLY A 52 6.86 -9.13 25.95
C GLY A 52 8.34 -8.77 25.99
N ASP A 53 8.98 -8.84 27.16
CA ASP A 53 10.42 -8.59 27.32
C ASP A 53 11.32 -9.57 26.57
N MET A 54 10.78 -10.67 26.01
CA MET A 54 11.54 -11.57 25.13
C MET A 54 11.69 -11.06 23.70
N TRP A 55 10.99 -9.99 23.32
CA TRP A 55 11.10 -9.36 22.01
C TRP A 55 12.24 -8.36 21.99
N LEU A 56 12.80 -8.12 20.79
CA LEU A 56 13.82 -7.11 20.57
C LEU A 56 13.31 -5.73 21.06
N PRO A 57 14.15 -4.92 21.73
CA PRO A 57 13.77 -3.58 22.16
C PRO A 57 13.22 -2.71 21.02
N GLU A 58 13.80 -2.83 19.84
CA GLU A 58 13.33 -2.13 18.64
C GLU A 58 11.91 -2.61 18.27
N ALA A 59 11.62 -3.91 18.32
CA ALA A 59 10.30 -4.44 18.03
C ALA A 59 9.22 -3.93 19.01
N LEU A 60 9.56 -3.81 20.30
CA LEU A 60 8.69 -3.23 21.34
C LEU A 60 8.50 -1.72 21.18
N GLU A 61 9.53 -1.01 20.72
CA GLU A 61 9.40 0.40 20.33
C GLU A 61 8.44 0.52 19.15
N ARG A 62 8.58 -0.28 18.09
CA ARG A 62 7.70 -0.13 16.91
C ARG A 62 6.26 -0.48 17.19
N SER A 63 6.04 -1.71 17.64
CA SER A 63 5.33 -1.94 18.90
C SER A 63 4.38 -0.84 19.34
N SER A 64 4.88 -0.05 20.27
CA SER A 64 4.15 0.92 21.06
C SER A 64 4.18 2.36 20.51
N ARG A 65 4.97 2.66 19.46
CA ARG A 65 5.38 4.05 19.14
C ARG A 65 4.23 5.03 19.03
N PHE A 66 3.10 4.66 18.43
CA PHE A 66 1.96 5.57 18.24
C PHE A 66 0.82 5.44 19.26
N GLY A 67 1.02 4.70 20.35
CA GLY A 67 -0.01 4.53 21.39
C GLY A 67 -1.21 3.67 20.98
N ILE A 68 -1.16 3.01 19.81
CA ILE A 68 -2.24 2.14 19.36
C ILE A 68 -2.36 0.92 20.29
N GLN A 69 -3.57 0.55 20.66
CA GLN A 69 -3.92 -0.59 21.49
C GLN A 69 -5.07 -1.36 20.86
N TYR A 70 -4.97 -2.69 20.85
CA TYR A 70 -6.04 -3.54 20.36
C TYR A 70 -6.85 -4.11 21.52
N THR A 71 -8.15 -3.84 21.54
CA THR A 71 -9.05 -4.29 22.62
C THR A 71 -9.02 -5.82 22.72
N GLY A 72 -8.83 -6.35 23.92
CA GLY A 72 -8.78 -7.79 24.17
C GLY A 72 -7.48 -8.49 23.74
N ILE A 73 -6.48 -7.75 23.25
CA ILE A 73 -5.19 -8.30 22.84
C ILE A 73 -4.15 -8.04 23.94
N PRO A 74 -3.66 -9.09 24.64
CA PRO A 74 -2.80 -8.92 25.81
C PRO A 74 -1.36 -8.55 25.46
N LEU A 75 -0.89 -8.88 24.25
CA LEU A 75 0.48 -8.64 23.82
C LEU A 75 0.52 -8.12 22.39
N ARG A 76 0.65 -6.80 22.25
CA ARG A 76 0.51 -6.12 20.96
C ARG A 76 1.59 -6.49 19.94
N VAL A 77 2.84 -6.65 20.39
CA VAL A 77 4.00 -6.99 19.55
C VAL A 77 3.82 -8.33 18.80
N ASP A 78 2.84 -9.14 19.22
CA ASP A 78 2.51 -10.43 18.59
C ASP A 78 1.01 -10.54 18.27
N CYS A 79 0.30 -9.40 18.10
CA CYS A 79 -1.15 -9.40 17.90
C CYS A 79 -1.61 -10.06 16.59
N THR A 80 -0.71 -10.19 15.62
CA THR A 80 -0.97 -10.89 14.36
C THR A 80 -0.78 -12.40 14.48
N SER A 81 -0.24 -12.92 15.59
CA SER A 81 -0.17 -14.36 15.80
C SER A 81 -1.51 -14.94 16.22
N PRO A 82 -1.94 -16.09 15.66
CA PRO A 82 -3.11 -16.81 16.17
C PRO A 82 -2.94 -17.24 17.63
N VAL A 83 -1.71 -17.35 18.14
CA VAL A 83 -1.47 -17.65 19.55
C VAL A 83 -1.99 -16.53 20.45
N ILE A 84 -1.73 -15.27 20.12
CA ILE A 84 -2.18 -14.15 20.94
C ILE A 84 -3.66 -13.82 20.68
N ARG A 85 -4.12 -13.91 19.43
CA ARG A 85 -5.51 -13.64 19.06
C ARG A 85 -6.50 -14.52 19.84
N ASP A 86 -6.15 -15.79 20.04
CA ASP A 86 -6.98 -16.78 20.71
C ASP A 86 -6.29 -17.39 21.94
N LEU A 87 -5.55 -16.56 22.69
CA LEU A 87 -4.65 -17.02 23.75
C LEU A 87 -5.30 -17.99 24.75
N ASP A 88 -6.54 -17.73 25.17
CA ASP A 88 -7.22 -18.59 26.15
C ASP A 88 -7.45 -20.02 25.64
N VAL A 89 -7.74 -20.19 24.35
CA VAL A 89 -7.82 -21.50 23.71
C VAL A 89 -6.41 -22.07 23.53
N MET A 90 -5.47 -21.23 23.09
CA MET A 90 -4.14 -21.64 22.67
C MET A 90 -3.25 -22.11 23.83
N LYS A 91 -3.44 -21.62 25.07
CA LYS A 91 -2.66 -22.00 26.27
C LYS A 91 -2.44 -23.51 26.40
N SER A 92 -3.47 -24.31 26.12
CA SER A 92 -3.41 -25.79 26.23
C SER A 92 -2.60 -26.47 25.12
N PHE A 93 -2.21 -25.73 24.08
CA PHE A 93 -1.51 -26.25 22.89
C PHE A 93 -0.07 -25.74 22.77
N LEU A 94 0.39 -24.93 23.73
CA LEU A 94 1.71 -24.29 23.71
C LEU A 94 2.87 -25.17 24.22
N ASP A 95 2.61 -26.42 24.64
CA ASP A 95 3.69 -27.35 24.97
C ASP A 95 4.38 -27.87 23.69
N GLN A 96 5.69 -27.62 23.60
CA GLN A 96 6.58 -27.94 22.49
C GLN A 96 5.95 -27.74 21.09
N PRO A 97 5.59 -26.51 20.68
CA PRO A 97 4.73 -26.30 19.53
C PRO A 97 5.49 -26.10 18.20
N ILE A 98 6.80 -25.99 18.26
CA ILE A 98 7.67 -25.81 17.10
C ILE A 98 7.89 -27.16 16.41
N ARG A 99 7.41 -27.28 15.15
CA ARG A 99 7.62 -28.51 14.36
C ARG A 99 8.98 -28.55 13.70
N ASN A 100 9.42 -27.41 13.18
CA ASN A 100 10.72 -27.25 12.57
C ASN A 100 11.20 -25.80 12.76
N TYR A 101 12.51 -25.63 12.63
CA TYR A 101 13.14 -24.33 12.65
C TYR A 101 14.37 -24.36 11.74
N GLU A 102 14.71 -23.20 11.23
CA GLU A 102 15.85 -22.97 10.34
C GLU A 102 16.67 -21.82 10.93
N CYS A 103 17.96 -22.05 11.18
CA CYS A 103 18.88 -20.97 11.51
C CYS A 103 19.76 -20.68 10.30
N PHE A 104 19.71 -19.46 9.82
CA PHE A 104 20.31 -19.07 8.55
C PHE A 104 21.85 -19.09 8.66
N PRO A 105 22.57 -19.70 7.70
CA PRO A 105 24.03 -19.70 7.70
C PRO A 105 24.57 -18.27 7.73
N ASN A 106 25.61 -18.03 8.54
CA ASN A 106 26.26 -16.72 8.68
C ASN A 106 25.35 -15.58 9.14
N SER A 107 24.23 -15.91 9.78
CA SER A 107 23.30 -14.95 10.36
C SER A 107 23.01 -15.33 11.80
N ASP A 108 22.69 -14.32 12.60
CA ASP A 108 22.20 -14.51 13.97
C ASP A 108 20.69 -14.80 14.01
N TRP A 109 20.04 -14.90 12.85
CA TRP A 109 18.60 -15.12 12.73
C TRP A 109 18.22 -16.60 12.64
N CYS A 110 17.11 -16.94 13.29
CA CYS A 110 16.42 -18.21 13.14
C CYS A 110 14.93 -17.97 12.87
N LYS A 111 14.35 -18.81 12.02
CA LYS A 111 12.94 -18.88 11.67
C LYS A 111 12.33 -20.15 12.29
N PHE A 112 11.16 -20.04 12.89
CA PHE A 112 10.44 -21.13 13.54
C PHE A 112 9.05 -21.27 12.94
N ASN A 113 8.66 -22.49 12.55
CA ASN A 113 7.29 -22.73 12.13
C ASN A 113 6.51 -23.37 13.30
N PHE A 114 5.62 -22.58 13.87
CA PHE A 114 4.60 -23.01 14.80
C PHE A 114 3.50 -23.75 14.03
N SER A 115 3.10 -24.93 14.50
CA SER A 115 1.99 -25.65 13.88
C SER A 115 1.30 -26.62 14.85
N LYS A 116 0.02 -26.36 15.15
CA LYS A 116 -0.82 -27.16 16.05
C LYS A 116 -2.18 -27.43 15.44
N ALA A 117 -2.78 -28.58 15.80
CA ALA A 117 -4.17 -28.87 15.49
C ALA A 117 -5.03 -28.42 16.67
N VAL A 118 -5.98 -27.51 16.42
CA VAL A 118 -6.93 -26.98 17.40
C VAL A 118 -8.32 -27.20 16.83
N ASP A 119 -9.14 -28.00 17.50
CA ASP A 119 -10.51 -28.34 17.08
C ASP A 119 -10.62 -28.73 15.60
N THR A 120 -9.76 -29.65 15.17
CA THR A 120 -9.62 -30.17 13.79
C THR A 120 -9.05 -29.20 12.75
N LYS A 121 -8.79 -27.92 13.10
CA LYS A 121 -8.14 -26.95 12.22
C LYS A 121 -6.64 -26.90 12.47
N SER A 122 -5.85 -26.82 11.40
CA SER A 122 -4.41 -26.58 11.52
C SER A 122 -4.16 -25.08 11.71
N VAL A 123 -3.60 -24.71 12.85
CA VAL A 123 -3.11 -23.36 13.13
C VAL A 123 -1.63 -23.34 12.82
N ASN A 124 -1.21 -22.47 11.90
CA ASN A 124 0.19 -22.32 11.50
C ASN A 124 0.62 -20.86 11.64
N TYR A 125 1.85 -20.64 12.10
CA TYR A 125 2.44 -19.30 12.17
C TYR A 125 3.97 -19.37 12.09
N THR A 126 4.59 -18.30 11.62
CA THR A 126 6.05 -18.21 11.54
C THR A 126 6.54 -17.18 12.55
N TYR A 127 7.44 -17.59 13.44
CA TYR A 127 8.15 -16.68 14.33
C TYR A 127 9.61 -16.53 13.90
N TRP A 128 10.20 -15.39 14.26
CA TRP A 128 11.59 -15.08 14.00
C TRP A 128 12.30 -14.74 15.31
N SER A 129 13.58 -15.10 15.40
CA SER A 129 14.44 -14.69 16.51
C SER A 129 15.80 -14.25 16.03
N LYS A 130 16.42 -13.32 16.74
CA LYS A 130 17.80 -12.87 16.54
C LYS A 130 18.64 -13.19 17.78
N LYS A 131 19.82 -13.76 17.57
CA LYS A 131 20.81 -13.98 18.63
C LYS A 131 21.61 -12.71 18.87
N ILE A 132 21.71 -12.27 20.13
CA ILE A 132 22.53 -11.14 20.57
C ILE A 132 23.31 -11.58 21.81
N GLY A 133 24.63 -11.75 21.65
CA GLY A 133 25.47 -12.35 22.69
C GLY A 133 25.05 -13.79 22.98
N ASP A 134 24.73 -14.08 24.24
CA ASP A 134 24.30 -15.42 24.69
C ASP A 134 22.77 -15.60 24.69
N TRP A 135 22.02 -14.58 24.28
CA TRP A 135 20.56 -14.56 24.32
C TRP A 135 19.95 -14.60 22.92
N SER A 136 18.74 -15.14 22.82
CA SER A 136 17.91 -15.11 21.61
C SER A 136 16.64 -14.34 21.90
N TRP A 137 16.34 -13.37 21.05
CA TRP A 137 15.24 -12.43 21.19
C TRP A 137 14.26 -12.64 20.04
N LEU A 138 12.96 -12.59 20.28
CA LEU A 138 11.97 -12.58 19.21
C LEU A 138 12.07 -11.27 18.42
N GLY A 139 11.86 -11.34 17.12
CA GLY A 139 11.93 -10.18 16.23
C GLY A 139 10.98 -10.30 15.07
N TYR A 140 10.88 -9.25 14.29
CA TYR A 140 10.04 -9.26 13.10
C TYR A 140 10.83 -9.70 11.86
N PRO A 141 10.19 -10.36 10.87
CA PRO A 141 10.84 -10.79 9.65
C PRO A 141 11.50 -9.64 8.88
N GLN A 142 10.88 -8.46 8.84
CA GLN A 142 11.43 -7.31 8.12
C GLN A 142 12.84 -6.94 8.60
N ASP A 143 13.18 -7.13 9.87
CA ASP A 143 14.53 -6.86 10.40
C ASP A 143 15.59 -7.81 9.86
N TYR A 144 15.19 -9.03 9.47
CA TYR A 144 16.08 -9.97 8.81
C TYR A 144 16.26 -9.59 7.34
N TYR A 145 15.15 -9.41 6.62
CA TYR A 145 15.15 -9.18 5.18
C TYR A 145 15.76 -7.83 4.80
N SER A 146 15.60 -6.80 5.64
CA SER A 146 16.11 -5.45 5.37
C SER A 146 17.38 -5.11 6.15
N ALA A 147 18.06 -6.10 6.73
CA ALA A 147 19.21 -5.88 7.62
C ALA A 147 20.33 -5.03 6.99
N ASP A 148 20.48 -5.13 5.67
CA ASP A 148 21.49 -4.44 4.86
C ASP A 148 20.89 -3.44 3.85
N TRP A 149 19.58 -3.18 3.94
CA TRP A 149 18.93 -2.24 3.03
C TRP A 149 19.34 -0.80 3.37
N PRO A 150 19.68 0.04 2.36
CA PRO A 150 19.91 1.45 2.59
C PRO A 150 18.67 2.13 3.17
N VAL A 151 18.90 3.03 4.13
CA VAL A 151 17.84 3.79 4.80
C VAL A 151 17.82 5.23 4.31
N THR A 152 16.66 5.70 3.90
CA THR A 152 16.41 7.12 3.58
C THR A 152 15.30 7.67 4.48
N GLU A 153 15.49 8.87 5.03
CA GLU A 153 14.50 9.50 5.90
C GLU A 153 13.89 10.76 5.27
N SER A 154 12.61 11.01 5.57
CA SER A 154 11.88 12.25 5.28
C SER A 154 11.31 12.83 6.57
N LYS A 155 10.38 13.80 6.51
CA LYS A 155 9.75 14.34 7.73
C LYS A 155 9.00 13.27 8.51
N TYR A 156 8.22 12.42 7.84
CA TYR A 156 7.38 11.41 8.49
C TYR A 156 7.87 9.98 8.32
N PHE A 157 8.78 9.69 7.39
CA PHE A 157 9.17 8.33 7.06
C PHE A 157 10.62 8.02 7.38
N ARG A 158 10.86 6.77 7.78
CA ARG A 158 12.13 6.07 7.67
C ARG A 158 11.92 4.92 6.70
N VAL A 159 12.51 5.02 5.51
CA VAL A 159 12.32 4.06 4.42
C VAL A 159 13.55 3.17 4.32
N HIS A 160 13.38 1.88 4.57
CA HIS A 160 14.33 0.83 4.26
C HIS A 160 14.08 0.41 2.82
N VAL A 161 15.08 0.62 1.96
CA VAL A 161 14.90 0.53 0.50
C VAL A 161 15.63 -0.70 0.00
N ASP A 162 14.89 -1.64 -0.59
CA ASP A 162 15.51 -2.76 -1.30
C ASP A 162 16.42 -2.19 -2.40
N PRO A 163 17.70 -2.61 -2.46
CA PRO A 163 18.66 -2.11 -3.46
C PRO A 163 18.15 -2.17 -4.90
N ALA A 164 17.27 -3.14 -5.23
CA ALA A 164 16.69 -3.29 -6.57
C ALA A 164 15.79 -2.11 -6.99
N VAL A 165 15.24 -1.36 -6.03
CA VAL A 165 14.34 -0.21 -6.27
C VAL A 165 14.92 1.12 -5.76
N GLY A 166 16.19 1.13 -5.35
CA GLY A 166 16.88 2.31 -4.83
C GLY A 166 16.85 3.53 -5.75
N ASP A 167 16.84 3.33 -7.06
CA ASP A 167 16.83 4.44 -8.02
C ASP A 167 15.45 5.12 -8.17
N PHE A 168 14.38 4.52 -7.66
CA PHE A 168 13.02 5.06 -7.73
C PHE A 168 12.65 5.93 -6.53
N ILE A 169 13.48 5.96 -5.48
CA ILE A 169 13.27 6.83 -4.32
C ILE A 169 14.10 8.11 -4.44
N ASN A 170 13.44 9.25 -4.33
CA ASN A 170 14.07 10.56 -4.46
C ASN A 170 13.37 11.60 -3.57
N GLY A 171 13.97 12.78 -3.43
CA GLY A 171 13.46 13.84 -2.55
C GLY A 171 12.05 14.35 -2.90
N ILE A 172 11.64 14.25 -4.16
CA ILE A 172 10.33 14.72 -4.63
C ILE A 172 9.25 13.74 -4.14
N VAL A 173 9.41 12.44 -4.40
CA VAL A 173 8.45 11.42 -3.97
C VAL A 173 8.33 11.36 -2.44
N LEU A 174 9.44 11.52 -1.72
CA LEU A 174 9.45 11.63 -0.25
C LEU A 174 8.68 12.86 0.25
N SER A 175 8.87 14.00 -0.41
CA SER A 175 8.15 15.24 -0.08
C SER A 175 6.64 15.12 -0.34
N GLU A 176 6.23 14.44 -1.42
CA GLU A 176 4.82 14.17 -1.68
C GLU A 176 4.23 13.20 -0.64
N ALA A 177 4.99 12.20 -0.20
CA ALA A 177 4.57 11.32 0.89
C ALA A 177 4.38 12.07 2.21
N ASP A 178 5.28 13.00 2.55
CA ASP A 178 5.12 13.84 3.74
C ASP A 178 3.89 14.74 3.65
N ARG A 179 3.64 15.35 2.47
CA ARG A 179 2.44 16.17 2.26
C ARG A 179 1.16 15.34 2.32
N PHE A 180 1.20 14.10 1.88
CA PHE A 180 0.06 13.18 2.01
C PHE A 180 -0.29 12.97 3.49
N VAL A 181 0.69 12.63 4.33
CA VAL A 181 0.49 12.44 5.77
C VAL A 181 -0.11 13.69 6.41
N GLU A 182 0.35 14.89 6.07
CA GLU A 182 -0.21 16.15 6.58
C GLU A 182 -1.67 16.34 6.18
N ARG A 183 -1.99 16.20 4.89
CA ARG A 183 -3.36 16.40 4.38
C ARG A 183 -4.35 15.42 4.99
N VAL A 184 -3.98 14.14 5.06
CA VAL A 184 -4.85 13.10 5.64
C VAL A 184 -4.96 13.33 7.14
N SER A 185 -3.87 13.63 7.84
CA SER A 185 -3.92 13.93 9.28
C SER A 185 -4.82 15.11 9.61
N ASP A 186 -4.77 16.19 8.82
CA ASP A 186 -5.69 17.33 8.95
C ASP A 186 -7.14 16.88 8.74
N THR A 187 -7.40 16.08 7.71
CA THR A 187 -8.74 15.55 7.42
C THR A 187 -9.27 14.69 8.56
N LEU A 188 -8.44 13.81 9.13
CA LEU A 188 -8.81 12.91 10.23
C LEU A 188 -8.91 13.61 11.58
N GLY A 189 -8.56 14.90 11.68
CA GLY A 189 -8.50 15.61 12.94
C GLY A 189 -7.37 15.13 13.86
N ILE A 190 -6.30 14.54 13.30
CA ILE A 190 -5.11 14.15 14.08
C ILE A 190 -4.41 15.42 14.57
N SER A 191 -4.35 15.56 15.89
CA SER A 191 -3.81 16.74 16.55
C SER A 191 -2.35 17.02 16.20
N GLY A 192 -1.93 18.29 16.32
CA GLY A 192 -0.55 18.69 16.07
C GLY A 192 0.48 18.03 17.00
N SER A 193 0.10 17.61 18.21
CA SER A 193 0.97 16.86 19.12
C SER A 193 1.20 15.44 18.61
N ILE A 194 0.14 14.74 18.17
CA ILE A 194 0.26 13.41 17.57
C ILE A 194 1.06 13.50 16.26
N ARG A 195 0.82 14.50 15.40
CA ARG A 195 1.64 14.69 14.19
C ARG A 195 3.12 14.90 14.50
N LYS A 196 3.46 15.67 15.55
CA LYS A 196 4.86 15.83 16.00
C LYS A 196 5.44 14.51 16.49
N GLN A 197 4.63 13.68 17.16
CA GLN A 197 5.02 12.34 17.55
C GLN A 197 5.32 11.46 16.33
N ILE A 198 4.44 11.44 15.31
CA ILE A 198 4.69 10.72 14.05
C ILE A 198 5.99 11.21 13.40
N ALA A 199 6.20 12.51 13.29
CA ALA A 199 7.42 13.07 12.69
C ALA A 199 8.70 12.71 13.47
N ARG A 200 8.60 12.57 14.80
CA ARG A 200 9.73 12.21 15.67
C ARG A 200 10.06 10.72 15.62
N GLN A 201 9.04 9.87 15.70
CA GLN A 201 9.22 8.41 15.75
C GLN A 201 9.32 7.78 14.35
N LYS A 202 8.85 8.48 13.32
CA LYS A 202 8.76 8.03 11.93
C LYS A 202 7.86 6.83 11.73
N ILE A 203 7.23 6.79 10.56
CA ILE A 203 6.61 5.60 9.98
C ILE A 203 7.74 4.78 9.37
N GLU A 204 7.94 3.55 9.85
CA GLU A 204 8.85 2.61 9.20
C GLU A 204 8.20 2.13 7.91
N TYR A 205 8.96 2.19 6.83
CA TYR A 205 8.52 1.76 5.51
C TYR A 205 9.55 0.81 4.91
N PHE A 206 9.12 -0.38 4.53
CA PHE A 206 9.96 -1.37 3.85
C PHE A 206 9.57 -1.38 2.37
N TYR A 207 10.34 -0.66 1.56
CA TYR A 207 10.11 -0.57 0.12
C TYR A 207 10.78 -1.76 -0.57
N CYS A 208 9.99 -2.81 -0.78
CA CYS A 208 10.42 -4.08 -1.33
C CYS A 208 10.60 -4.01 -2.85
N GLY A 209 11.52 -4.81 -3.41
CA GLY A 209 11.70 -4.90 -4.86
C GLY A 209 10.59 -5.63 -5.62
N SER A 210 9.71 -6.37 -4.92
CA SER A 210 8.59 -7.08 -5.55
C SER A 210 7.53 -7.55 -4.54
N ASP A 211 6.35 -7.91 -5.04
CA ASP A 211 5.28 -8.55 -4.27
C ASP A 211 5.72 -9.88 -3.63
N SER A 212 6.73 -10.56 -4.22
CA SER A 212 7.28 -11.80 -3.66
C SER A 212 7.99 -11.52 -2.35
N VAL A 213 8.80 -10.46 -2.30
CA VAL A 213 9.52 -10.03 -1.09
C VAL A 213 8.52 -9.58 -0.02
N VAL A 214 7.44 -8.87 -0.41
CA VAL A 214 6.33 -8.58 0.51
C VAL A 214 5.75 -9.88 1.10
N GLY A 215 5.53 -10.90 0.27
CA GLY A 215 5.03 -12.20 0.73
C GLY A 215 6.00 -12.98 1.62
N GLU A 216 7.31 -12.85 1.39
CA GLU A 216 8.34 -13.45 2.23
C GLU A 216 8.39 -12.83 3.63
N ILE A 217 8.25 -11.50 3.71
CA ILE A 217 8.22 -10.78 4.98
C ILE A 217 6.90 -11.02 5.72
N THR A 218 5.76 -10.86 5.04
CA THR A 218 4.44 -10.82 5.70
C THR A 218 3.75 -12.17 5.78
N GLY A 219 4.22 -13.17 5.03
CA GLY A 219 3.54 -14.45 4.83
C GLY A 219 2.41 -14.42 3.79
N HIS A 220 2.09 -13.25 3.22
CA HIS A 220 1.00 -13.06 2.27
C HIS A 220 1.48 -12.28 1.03
N ARG A 221 1.38 -12.89 -0.16
CA ARG A 221 1.75 -12.20 -1.40
C ARG A 221 0.73 -11.11 -1.71
N ALA A 222 1.12 -9.86 -1.51
CA ALA A 222 0.33 -8.67 -1.77
C ALA A 222 1.23 -7.53 -2.29
N LYS A 223 0.64 -6.44 -2.78
CA LYS A 223 1.39 -5.22 -3.15
C LYS A 223 1.91 -4.46 -1.92
N GLY A 224 1.18 -4.53 -0.82
CA GLY A 224 1.61 -4.00 0.45
C GLY A 224 0.64 -4.35 1.56
N ILE A 225 1.13 -4.21 2.79
CA ILE A 225 0.42 -4.53 4.03
C ILE A 225 0.91 -3.55 5.10
N LEU A 226 -0.02 -3.00 5.88
CA LEU A 226 0.27 -2.48 7.22
C LEU A 226 0.40 -3.65 8.20
N ASP A 227 1.60 -3.89 8.72
CA ASP A 227 1.80 -4.88 9.77
C ASP A 227 1.31 -4.31 11.11
N LEU A 228 0.18 -4.84 11.60
CA LEU A 228 -0.51 -4.32 12.78
C LEU A 228 0.29 -4.45 14.08
N ALA A 229 1.17 -5.46 14.14
CA ALA A 229 2.02 -5.72 15.31
C ALA A 229 3.11 -4.65 15.44
N SER A 230 3.79 -4.31 14.33
CA SER A 230 4.90 -3.35 14.32
C SER A 230 4.52 -1.90 14.00
N ASN A 231 3.37 -1.63 13.38
CA ASN A 231 3.02 -0.37 12.69
C ASN A 231 3.81 -0.09 11.41
N ASP A 232 4.48 -1.10 10.86
CA ASP A 232 5.32 -0.92 9.69
C ASP A 232 4.49 -1.01 8.40
N VAL A 233 4.80 -0.17 7.42
CA VAL A 233 4.27 -0.32 6.07
C VAL A 233 5.25 -1.14 5.24
N ILE A 234 4.82 -2.30 4.75
CA ILE A 234 5.65 -3.19 3.94
C ILE A 234 5.04 -3.27 2.55
N SER A 235 5.75 -2.80 1.51
CA SER A 235 5.16 -2.69 0.18
C SER A 235 6.15 -2.72 -0.97
N ALA A 236 5.74 -3.30 -2.10
CA ALA A 236 6.43 -3.27 -3.38
C ALA A 236 6.20 -1.98 -4.19
N THR A 237 5.51 -0.99 -3.62
CA THR A 237 5.23 0.30 -4.25
C THR A 237 5.60 1.40 -3.28
N PHE A 238 6.15 2.53 -3.76
CA PHE A 238 6.36 3.71 -2.94
C PHE A 238 5.93 4.99 -3.68
N PRO A 239 5.15 5.87 -3.03
CA PRO A 239 4.48 5.68 -1.74
C PRO A 239 3.21 4.83 -1.90
N HIS A 240 2.98 3.87 -1.00
CA HIS A 240 1.71 3.14 -0.97
C HIS A 240 0.73 3.81 0.01
N PHE A 241 0.08 4.88 -0.47
CA PHE A 241 -0.81 5.72 0.35
C PHE A 241 -1.96 4.96 1.03
N HIS A 242 -2.44 3.87 0.42
CA HIS A 242 -3.47 3.01 0.99
C HIS A 242 -3.10 2.48 2.39
N GLU A 243 -1.92 1.85 2.53
CA GLU A 243 -1.45 1.31 3.82
C GLU A 243 -1.15 2.42 4.84
N VAL A 244 -0.70 3.59 4.35
CA VAL A 244 -0.50 4.76 5.21
C VAL A 244 -1.83 5.24 5.79
N VAL A 245 -2.94 5.16 5.04
CA VAL A 245 -4.27 5.50 5.57
C VAL A 245 -4.71 4.52 6.66
N HIS A 246 -4.50 3.21 6.48
CA HIS A 246 -4.76 2.23 7.53
C HIS A 246 -4.04 2.61 8.83
N LEU A 247 -2.76 3.00 8.74
CA LEU A 247 -1.99 3.41 9.92
C LEU A 247 -2.55 4.69 10.54
N LEU A 248 -2.83 5.70 9.73
CA LEU A 248 -3.36 6.98 10.23
C LEU A 248 -4.76 6.83 10.85
N ALA A 249 -5.59 5.91 10.34
CA ALA A 249 -6.87 5.55 10.96
C ALA A 249 -6.66 4.94 12.35
N ASN A 250 -5.74 3.99 12.49
CA ASN A 250 -5.41 3.38 13.78
C ASN A 250 -4.84 4.43 14.76
N ILE A 251 -3.97 5.33 14.30
CA ILE A 251 -3.44 6.43 15.10
C ILE A 251 -4.57 7.37 15.56
N ARG A 252 -5.56 7.64 14.70
CA ARG A 252 -6.72 8.48 15.03
C ARG A 252 -7.62 7.82 16.08
N LEU A 253 -7.79 6.50 16.02
CA LEU A 253 -8.63 5.75 16.95
C LEU A 253 -7.93 5.49 18.30
N GLN A 254 -6.61 5.27 18.29
CA GLN A 254 -5.77 4.83 19.42
C GLN A 254 -6.18 3.49 20.01
N GLU A 255 -7.43 3.31 20.41
CA GLU A 255 -7.98 2.07 20.93
C GLU A 255 -9.04 1.53 19.96
N LEU A 256 -8.87 0.29 19.50
CA LEU A 256 -9.77 -0.33 18.53
C LEU A 256 -9.69 -1.86 18.61
N PRO A 257 -10.73 -2.61 18.19
CA PRO A 257 -10.59 -4.05 18.02
C PRO A 257 -9.60 -4.41 16.90
N LEU A 258 -9.05 -5.63 16.93
CA LEU A 258 -8.05 -6.08 15.95
C LEU A 258 -8.62 -6.23 14.54
N PHE A 259 -9.89 -6.66 14.42
CA PHE A 259 -10.56 -6.84 13.14
C PHE A 259 -11.60 -5.77 12.92
N THR A 260 -11.70 -5.31 11.69
CA THR A 260 -12.78 -4.43 11.22
C THR A 260 -13.35 -5.03 9.95
N LEU A 261 -14.66 -4.90 9.77
CA LEU A 261 -15.35 -5.33 8.57
C LEU A 261 -14.66 -4.76 7.31
N PRO A 262 -14.29 -5.60 6.31
CA PRO A 262 -13.46 -5.18 5.18
C PRO A 262 -14.02 -4.00 4.39
N ILE A 263 -15.35 -3.92 4.20
CA ILE A 263 -15.97 -2.79 3.47
C ILE A 263 -15.70 -1.44 4.13
N MET A 264 -15.61 -1.40 5.46
CA MET A 264 -15.27 -0.18 6.21
C MET A 264 -13.77 0.09 6.15
N ARG A 265 -12.95 -0.92 6.46
CA ARG A 265 -11.49 -0.80 6.53
C ARG A 265 -10.90 -0.43 5.17
N GLU A 266 -11.15 -1.25 4.15
CA GLU A 266 -10.60 -1.07 2.81
C GLU A 266 -11.25 0.11 2.10
N GLY A 267 -12.56 0.31 2.27
CA GLY A 267 -13.27 1.44 1.69
C GLY A 267 -12.73 2.78 2.18
N PHE A 268 -12.44 2.90 3.48
CA PHE A 268 -11.82 4.10 4.05
C PHE A 268 -10.43 4.37 3.44
N ALA A 269 -9.60 3.33 3.34
CA ALA A 269 -8.28 3.44 2.76
C ALA A 269 -8.31 3.78 1.26
N VAL A 270 -9.29 3.29 0.50
CA VAL A 270 -9.50 3.67 -0.89
C VAL A 270 -9.95 5.14 -1.00
N ARG A 271 -10.90 5.59 -0.19
CA ARG A 271 -11.42 6.98 -0.20
C ARG A 271 -10.29 8.00 -0.06
N TYR A 272 -9.31 7.74 0.81
CA TYR A 272 -8.24 8.70 1.12
C TYR A 272 -6.89 8.40 0.47
N GLY A 273 -6.55 7.13 0.26
CA GLY A 273 -5.22 6.69 -0.18
C GLY A 273 -5.19 6.05 -1.57
N GLY A 274 -6.34 5.73 -2.15
CA GLY A 274 -6.39 4.97 -3.40
C GLY A 274 -5.92 3.54 -3.20
N ARG A 275 -5.25 2.94 -4.21
CA ARG A 275 -4.74 1.55 -4.17
C ARG A 275 -3.75 1.27 -5.30
N TRP A 276 -2.61 0.66 -4.98
CA TRP A 276 -1.65 0.08 -5.96
C TRP A 276 -1.28 1.00 -7.13
N GLY A 277 -0.83 2.22 -6.82
CA GLY A 277 -0.50 3.20 -7.87
C GLY A 277 -1.72 3.78 -8.59
N LYS A 278 -2.94 3.57 -8.10
CA LYS A 278 -4.14 4.30 -8.54
C LYS A 278 -4.56 5.26 -7.44
N SER A 279 -4.81 6.52 -7.81
CA SER A 279 -5.33 7.53 -6.89
C SER A 279 -6.73 7.17 -6.42
N ASN A 280 -7.19 7.81 -5.34
CA ASN A 280 -8.55 7.66 -4.85
C ASN A 280 -9.59 8.05 -5.90
N CYS A 281 -9.41 9.17 -6.61
CA CYS A 281 -10.34 9.64 -7.64
C CYS A 281 -10.52 8.60 -8.76
N ALA A 282 -9.42 8.05 -9.29
CA ALA A 282 -9.49 7.01 -10.32
C ALA A 282 -10.26 5.77 -9.86
N LEU A 283 -10.13 5.37 -8.58
CA LEU A 283 -10.86 4.25 -8.02
C LEU A 283 -12.32 4.58 -7.71
N MET A 284 -12.64 5.82 -7.35
CA MET A 284 -14.03 6.24 -7.19
C MET A 284 -14.77 6.15 -8.51
N ASP A 285 -14.17 6.64 -9.61
CA ASP A 285 -14.79 6.59 -10.95
C ASP A 285 -14.99 5.13 -11.40
N LEU A 286 -14.00 4.26 -11.17
CA LEU A 286 -14.15 2.81 -11.41
C LEU A 286 -15.27 2.19 -10.56
N GLY A 287 -15.36 2.55 -9.27
CA GLY A 287 -16.38 2.04 -8.37
C GLY A 287 -17.80 2.43 -8.79
N VAL A 288 -17.99 3.66 -9.27
CA VAL A 288 -19.26 4.13 -9.83
C VAL A 288 -19.60 3.33 -11.09
N PHE A 289 -18.66 3.18 -12.02
CA PHE A 289 -18.85 2.37 -13.23
C PHE A 289 -19.27 0.92 -12.91
N LEU A 290 -18.57 0.26 -11.99
CA LEU A 290 -18.88 -1.12 -11.59
C LEU A 290 -20.30 -1.28 -11.02
N LEU A 291 -20.79 -0.26 -10.32
CA LEU A 291 -22.15 -0.22 -9.78
C LEU A 291 -23.20 0.12 -10.84
N ASP A 292 -22.87 1.01 -11.78
CA ASP A 292 -23.78 1.44 -12.85
C ASP A 292 -24.01 0.32 -13.88
N GLU A 293 -22.96 -0.44 -14.20
CA GLU A 293 -23.03 -1.61 -15.09
C GLU A 293 -23.45 -2.90 -14.38
N GLU A 294 -23.84 -2.82 -13.10
CA GLU A 294 -24.27 -3.96 -12.28
C GLU A 294 -23.27 -5.13 -12.25
N LEU A 295 -21.98 -4.84 -12.43
CA LEU A 295 -20.89 -5.83 -12.38
C LEU A 295 -20.65 -6.33 -10.95
N ILE A 296 -21.06 -5.54 -9.97
CA ILE A 296 -21.12 -5.91 -8.56
C ILE A 296 -22.21 -5.10 -7.85
N SER A 297 -22.82 -5.69 -6.82
CA SER A 297 -23.79 -5.02 -5.97
C SER A 297 -23.17 -4.61 -4.64
N LEU A 298 -23.67 -3.54 -4.02
CA LEU A 298 -23.24 -3.17 -2.67
C LEU A 298 -23.54 -4.31 -1.67
N ASP A 299 -24.73 -4.90 -1.76
CA ASP A 299 -25.21 -5.93 -0.83
C ASP A 299 -24.32 -7.17 -0.80
N SER A 300 -23.70 -7.53 -1.94
CA SER A 300 -22.82 -8.70 -2.02
C SER A 300 -21.49 -8.52 -1.27
N ILE A 301 -21.06 -7.28 -1.01
CA ILE A 301 -19.78 -7.00 -0.34
C ILE A 301 -19.92 -6.46 1.10
N LEU A 302 -21.13 -6.41 1.66
CA LEU A 302 -21.36 -5.88 3.00
C LEU A 302 -20.71 -6.73 4.11
N THR A 303 -20.62 -8.05 3.93
CA THR A 303 -20.07 -8.98 4.93
C THR A 303 -18.61 -9.31 4.66
N MET A 304 -17.88 -9.79 5.67
CA MET A 304 -16.49 -10.26 5.49
C MET A 304 -16.40 -11.35 4.42
N ARG A 305 -17.28 -12.36 4.48
CA ARG A 305 -17.33 -13.45 3.49
C ARG A 305 -17.68 -12.97 2.10
N GLY A 306 -18.68 -12.09 1.99
CA GLY A 306 -19.06 -11.51 0.70
C GLY A 306 -17.90 -10.74 0.08
N PHE A 307 -17.25 -9.88 0.86
CA PHE A 307 -16.11 -9.10 0.41
C PHE A 307 -14.92 -9.95 -0.06
N GLU A 308 -14.64 -11.07 0.62
CA GLU A 308 -13.53 -11.96 0.28
C GLU A 308 -13.81 -12.94 -0.87
N SER A 309 -15.09 -13.29 -1.11
CA SER A 309 -15.46 -14.37 -2.05
C SER A 309 -16.08 -13.90 -3.37
N GLU A 310 -16.74 -12.73 -3.39
CA GLU A 310 -17.53 -12.30 -4.54
C GLU A 310 -16.68 -11.92 -5.76
N SER A 311 -15.50 -11.33 -5.56
CA SER A 311 -14.68 -10.83 -6.67
C SER A 311 -13.23 -10.55 -6.27
N SER A 312 -12.40 -10.25 -7.27
CA SER A 312 -11.04 -9.79 -7.00
C SER A 312 -11.05 -8.45 -6.27
N ALA A 313 -9.96 -8.18 -5.57
CA ALA A 313 -9.78 -6.93 -4.86
C ALA A 313 -9.76 -5.70 -5.80
N ASP A 314 -9.59 -5.87 -7.12
CA ASP A 314 -9.73 -4.80 -8.12
C ASP A 314 -11.19 -4.36 -8.38
N ILE A 315 -12.18 -5.15 -7.94
CA ILE A 315 -13.61 -4.85 -8.10
C ILE A 315 -14.22 -4.38 -6.78
N VAL A 316 -14.02 -5.13 -5.69
CA VAL A 316 -14.71 -4.85 -4.40
C VAL A 316 -14.20 -3.57 -3.72
N TYR A 317 -12.90 -3.24 -3.86
CA TYR A 317 -12.27 -2.08 -3.22
C TYR A 317 -12.76 -0.74 -3.79
N PRO A 318 -12.82 -0.52 -5.12
CA PRO A 318 -13.46 0.66 -5.70
C PRO A 318 -14.85 0.94 -5.13
N VAL A 319 -15.71 -0.08 -5.10
CA VAL A 319 -17.10 0.03 -4.62
C VAL A 319 -17.15 0.34 -3.13
N ALA A 320 -16.36 -0.35 -2.31
CA ALA A 320 -16.22 -0.04 -0.90
C ALA A 320 -15.71 1.40 -0.66
N GLY A 321 -14.83 1.88 -1.54
CA GLY A 321 -14.36 3.26 -1.54
C GLY A 321 -15.48 4.27 -1.80
N VAL A 322 -16.33 4.03 -2.80
CA VAL A 322 -17.49 4.89 -3.10
C VAL A 322 -18.49 4.87 -1.95
N PHE A 323 -18.75 3.69 -1.36
CA PHE A 323 -19.67 3.57 -0.23
C PHE A 323 -19.13 4.23 1.05
N SER A 324 -17.85 4.03 1.37
CA SER A 324 -17.18 4.78 2.44
C SER A 324 -17.18 6.27 2.15
N ALA A 325 -17.14 6.66 0.87
CA ALA A 325 -17.25 8.05 0.51
C ALA A 325 -18.62 8.62 0.91
N PHE A 326 -19.69 7.99 0.47
CA PHE A 326 -21.05 8.33 0.87
C PHE A 326 -21.22 8.42 2.38
N LEU A 327 -20.80 7.38 3.13
CA LEU A 327 -20.99 7.35 4.58
C LEU A 327 -20.25 8.47 5.31
N VAL A 328 -19.04 8.85 4.88
CA VAL A 328 -18.32 9.97 5.49
C VAL A 328 -19.02 11.30 5.19
N ASP A 329 -19.53 11.50 3.98
CA ASP A 329 -20.21 12.74 3.60
C ASP A 329 -21.56 12.89 4.31
N GLU A 330 -22.27 11.77 4.51
CA GLU A 330 -23.57 11.72 5.21
C GLU A 330 -23.43 11.85 6.73
N LEU A 331 -22.54 11.06 7.34
CA LEU A 331 -22.44 10.95 8.80
C LEU A 331 -21.47 11.98 9.40
N GLY A 332 -20.52 12.47 8.60
CA GLY A 332 -19.30 13.10 9.10
C GLY A 332 -18.31 12.08 9.69
N LEU A 333 -17.05 12.48 9.79
CA LEU A 333 -15.95 11.58 10.19
C LEU A 333 -16.11 10.98 11.58
N ASP A 334 -16.59 11.74 12.57
CA ASP A 334 -16.69 11.24 13.95
C ASP A 334 -17.71 10.10 14.05
N LYS A 335 -18.91 10.28 13.47
CA LYS A 335 -19.93 9.21 13.41
C LYS A 335 -19.48 8.05 12.52
N TYR A 336 -18.78 8.33 11.42
CA TYR A 336 -18.20 7.27 10.59
C TYR A 336 -17.25 6.38 11.41
N PHE A 337 -16.38 6.97 12.26
CA PHE A 337 -15.50 6.18 13.11
C PHE A 337 -16.22 5.45 14.25
N LEU A 338 -17.34 5.98 14.76
CA LEU A 338 -18.21 5.23 15.67
C LEU A 338 -18.81 4.00 14.98
N LEU A 339 -19.27 4.15 13.73
CA LEU A 339 -19.75 3.03 12.92
C LEU A 339 -18.63 2.04 12.59
N TYR A 340 -17.44 2.55 12.25
CA TYR A 340 -16.24 1.75 12.01
C TYR A 340 -15.98 0.83 13.21
N LEU A 341 -15.89 1.39 14.42
CA LEU A 341 -15.68 0.63 15.65
C LEU A 341 -16.83 -0.33 15.99
N ARG A 342 -18.08 0.05 15.69
CA ARG A 342 -19.25 -0.82 15.88
C ARG A 342 -19.20 -2.06 14.97
N LEU A 343 -18.58 -1.93 13.80
CA LEU A 343 -18.35 -3.02 12.84
C LEU A 343 -16.94 -3.59 12.97
N SER A 344 -16.30 -3.38 14.12
CA SER A 344 -15.03 -3.99 14.51
C SER A 344 -15.23 -4.94 15.69
N GLY A 345 -14.36 -5.93 15.83
CA GLY A 345 -14.45 -6.90 16.91
C GLY A 345 -13.34 -7.95 16.86
N ARG A 346 -13.59 -9.09 17.51
CA ARG A 346 -12.86 -10.34 17.28
C ARG A 346 -13.15 -10.89 15.88
N PHE A 347 -12.31 -11.81 15.40
CA PHE A 347 -12.47 -12.39 14.06
C PHE A 347 -13.82 -13.10 13.90
N ASP A 348 -14.19 -13.95 14.86
CA ASP A 348 -15.44 -14.70 14.88
C ASP A 348 -16.68 -13.79 14.93
N GLU A 349 -16.62 -12.71 15.72
CA GLU A 349 -17.68 -11.70 15.78
C GLU A 349 -17.88 -11.05 14.41
N VAL A 350 -16.81 -10.54 13.78
CA VAL A 350 -16.89 -9.84 12.49
C VAL A 350 -17.25 -10.79 11.34
N ASP A 351 -16.69 -12.01 11.30
CA ASP A 351 -17.02 -13.03 10.29
C ASP A 351 -18.48 -13.52 10.40
N SER A 352 -19.08 -13.40 11.59
CA SER A 352 -20.48 -13.81 11.82
C SER A 352 -21.52 -12.75 11.41
N LEU A 353 -21.11 -11.50 11.15
CA LEU A 353 -22.02 -10.42 10.78
C LEU A 353 -22.72 -10.74 9.45
N THR A 354 -24.05 -10.69 9.47
CA THR A 354 -24.88 -10.80 8.28
C THR A 354 -25.06 -9.44 7.61
N SER A 355 -25.53 -9.43 6.35
CA SER A 355 -25.85 -8.18 5.67
C SER A 355 -26.90 -7.37 6.44
N ASP A 356 -27.87 -8.01 7.08
CA ASP A 356 -28.90 -7.34 7.86
C ASP A 356 -28.33 -6.66 9.12
N ASP A 357 -27.36 -7.30 9.79
CA ASP A 357 -26.66 -6.70 10.94
C ASP A 357 -25.90 -5.42 10.52
N VAL A 358 -25.22 -5.48 9.37
CA VAL A 358 -24.46 -4.35 8.83
C VAL A 358 -25.39 -3.21 8.42
N LYS A 359 -26.47 -3.52 7.70
CA LYS A 359 -27.50 -2.54 7.29
C LYS A 359 -28.15 -1.88 8.50
N ALA A 360 -28.50 -2.66 9.52
CA ALA A 360 -29.08 -2.16 10.76
C ALA A 360 -28.11 -1.22 11.50
N ALA A 361 -26.82 -1.57 11.60
CA ALA A 361 -25.82 -0.70 12.23
C ALA A 361 -25.66 0.65 11.50
N ILE A 362 -25.69 0.64 10.17
CA ILE A 362 -25.60 1.85 9.34
C ILE A 362 -26.86 2.69 9.48
N ALA A 363 -28.04 2.08 9.36
CA ALA A 363 -29.34 2.71 9.52
C ALA A 363 -29.46 3.40 10.89
N GLU A 364 -29.07 2.70 11.96
CA GLU A 364 -29.07 3.26 13.32
C GLU A 364 -28.13 4.48 13.44
N MET A 365 -26.92 4.42 12.86
CA MET A 365 -25.98 5.55 12.90
C MET A 365 -26.48 6.77 12.10
N ALA A 366 -27.16 6.51 10.98
CA ALA A 366 -27.79 7.53 10.16
C ALA A 366 -29.07 8.10 10.80
N GLY A 367 -29.73 7.34 11.68
CA GLY A 367 -30.99 7.72 12.32
C GLY A 367 -32.20 7.60 11.40
N ARG A 368 -32.16 6.68 10.42
CA ARG A 368 -33.22 6.42 9.42
C ARG A 368 -33.16 4.98 8.93
N GLU A 369 -34.21 4.50 8.27
CA GLU A 369 -34.27 3.11 7.76
C GLU A 369 -33.26 2.86 6.63
N TRP A 370 -32.85 1.60 6.45
CA TRP A 370 -31.84 1.22 5.44
C TRP A 370 -32.28 1.59 4.02
N GLU A 371 -33.56 1.47 3.70
CA GLU A 371 -34.11 1.81 2.38
C GLU A 371 -33.86 3.28 2.03
N GLU A 372 -33.98 4.19 3.00
CA GLU A 372 -33.67 5.61 2.82
C GLU A 372 -32.17 5.84 2.62
N VAL A 373 -31.33 5.17 3.42
CA VAL A 373 -29.86 5.20 3.25
C VAL A 373 -29.46 4.70 1.86
N SER A 374 -30.09 3.62 1.39
CA SER A 374 -29.82 3.01 0.09
C SER A 374 -30.22 3.93 -1.07
N VAL A 375 -31.39 4.59 -0.97
CA VAL A 375 -31.83 5.59 -1.95
C VAL A 375 -30.84 6.76 -2.02
N ASP A 376 -30.38 7.26 -0.87
CA ASP A 376 -29.41 8.36 -0.82
C ASP A 376 -28.04 7.95 -1.34
N PHE A 377 -27.62 6.70 -1.11
CA PHE A 377 -26.41 6.16 -1.72
C PHE A 377 -26.50 6.13 -3.26
N MET A 378 -27.64 5.71 -3.80
CA MET A 378 -27.89 5.71 -5.25
C MET A 378 -27.89 7.14 -5.82
N ALA A 379 -28.48 8.11 -5.10
CA ALA A 379 -28.44 9.51 -5.47
C ALA A 379 -27.01 10.07 -5.43
N PHE A 380 -26.23 9.74 -4.40
CA PHE A 380 -24.82 10.12 -4.28
C PHE A 380 -23.99 9.57 -5.43
N ARG A 381 -24.17 8.29 -5.79
CA ARG A 381 -23.52 7.66 -6.95
C ARG A 381 -23.82 8.42 -8.23
N ASN A 382 -25.09 8.71 -8.51
CA ASN A 382 -25.50 9.44 -9.71
C ASN A 382 -24.94 10.87 -9.73
N GLU A 383 -24.93 11.56 -8.59
CA GLU A 383 -24.30 12.88 -8.47
C GLU A 383 -22.80 12.82 -8.79
N ARG A 384 -22.11 11.74 -8.41
CA ARG A 384 -20.69 11.57 -8.75
C ARG A 384 -20.47 11.42 -10.25
N THR A 385 -21.31 10.64 -10.94
CA THR A 385 -21.28 10.51 -12.41
C THR A 385 -21.41 11.89 -13.07
N ASP A 386 -22.29 12.75 -12.57
CA ASP A 386 -22.53 14.06 -13.17
C ASP A 386 -21.47 15.13 -12.81
N LYS A 387 -21.04 15.15 -11.54
CA LYS A 387 -20.29 16.29 -10.99
C LYS A 387 -18.87 15.98 -10.55
N HIS A 388 -18.53 14.71 -10.36
CA HIS A 388 -17.26 14.32 -9.72
C HIS A 388 -16.37 13.42 -10.56
N LEU A 389 -16.82 12.96 -11.73
CA LEU A 389 -15.92 12.31 -12.69
C LEU A 389 -14.70 13.18 -12.97
N VAL A 390 -13.55 12.52 -13.02
CA VAL A 390 -12.26 13.21 -13.16
C VAL A 390 -11.65 13.10 -14.54
N ALA A 391 -12.19 12.24 -15.41
CA ALA A 391 -11.92 12.17 -16.84
C ALA A 391 -13.24 12.12 -17.62
N LEU A 392 -13.35 12.90 -18.69
CA LEU A 392 -14.52 12.92 -19.56
C LEU A 392 -14.10 13.07 -21.03
N PRO A 393 -14.84 12.48 -21.98
CA PRO A 393 -14.60 12.71 -23.40
C PRO A 393 -15.03 14.13 -23.80
N GLY A 394 -14.46 14.61 -24.91
CA GLY A 394 -14.84 15.88 -25.53
C GLY A 394 -14.16 17.12 -24.95
N GLY A 395 -14.26 18.21 -25.70
CA GLY A 395 -13.56 19.46 -25.43
C GLY A 395 -14.25 20.35 -24.39
N LEU A 396 -13.84 21.61 -24.37
CA LEU A 396 -14.45 22.67 -23.56
C LEU A 396 -15.30 23.59 -24.45
N GLU A 397 -16.55 23.83 -24.07
CA GLU A 397 -17.41 24.79 -24.79
C GLU A 397 -16.88 26.23 -24.75
N LYS A 398 -16.25 26.60 -23.63
CA LYS A 398 -15.70 27.96 -23.38
C LYS A 398 -14.31 27.89 -22.74
N GLY A 399 -13.41 27.12 -23.36
CA GLY A 399 -12.03 26.97 -22.93
C GLY A 399 -11.11 28.09 -23.42
N LYS A 400 -10.11 28.46 -22.61
CA LYS A 400 -8.96 29.25 -23.06
C LYS A 400 -7.84 28.31 -23.48
N VAL A 401 -7.40 28.39 -24.74
CA VAL A 401 -6.20 27.71 -25.22
C VAL A 401 -4.97 28.20 -24.44
N ILE A 402 -4.18 27.26 -23.94
CA ILE A 402 -2.96 27.54 -23.15
C ILE A 402 -1.69 27.06 -23.85
N VAL A 403 -1.77 26.00 -24.64
CA VAL A 403 -0.69 25.48 -25.48
C VAL A 403 -1.33 24.95 -26.76
N GLN A 404 -0.68 25.17 -27.90
CA GLN A 404 -1.15 24.70 -29.20
C GLN A 404 0.06 24.43 -30.10
N SER A 405 -0.03 23.34 -30.87
CA SER A 405 0.84 22.96 -31.98
C SER A 405 -0.04 22.52 -33.16
N ASP A 406 0.57 22.02 -34.23
CA ASP A 406 -0.15 21.39 -35.34
C ASP A 406 -0.79 20.05 -34.92
N ASP A 407 -0.15 19.32 -33.99
CA ASP A 407 -0.57 17.97 -33.58
C ASP A 407 -1.48 17.94 -32.35
N PHE A 408 -1.61 19.07 -31.64
CA PHE A 408 -2.41 19.09 -30.43
C PHE A 408 -2.87 20.49 -30.01
N VAL A 409 -3.95 20.52 -29.23
CA VAL A 409 -4.44 21.71 -28.53
C VAL A 409 -4.69 21.38 -27.07
N VAL A 410 -4.15 22.20 -26.17
CA VAL A 410 -4.49 22.15 -24.75
C VAL A 410 -5.26 23.41 -24.37
N SER A 411 -6.46 23.23 -23.84
CA SER A 411 -7.32 24.31 -23.37
C SER A 411 -7.71 24.10 -21.91
N LYS A 412 -8.10 25.17 -21.21
CA LYS A 412 -8.58 25.09 -19.83
C LYS A 412 -9.75 26.01 -19.55
N ASP A 413 -10.52 25.67 -18.54
CA ASP A 413 -11.50 26.55 -17.92
C ASP A 413 -11.30 26.62 -16.39
N LYS A 414 -12.37 26.97 -15.66
CA LYS A 414 -12.36 27.02 -14.20
C LYS A 414 -12.10 25.65 -13.56
N HIS A 415 -12.61 24.57 -14.13
CA HIS A 415 -12.67 23.23 -13.53
C HIS A 415 -11.86 22.17 -14.30
N TRP A 416 -11.73 22.34 -15.61
CA TRP A 416 -11.20 21.33 -16.52
C TRP A 416 -9.97 21.81 -17.28
N ILE A 417 -9.16 20.84 -17.70
CA ILE A 417 -8.14 20.96 -18.73
C ILE A 417 -8.47 19.93 -19.82
N ALA A 418 -8.56 20.37 -21.07
CA ALA A 418 -8.84 19.52 -22.21
C ALA A 418 -7.63 19.41 -23.12
N PHE A 419 -7.49 18.23 -23.72
CA PHE A 419 -6.46 17.84 -24.65
C PHE A 419 -7.14 17.34 -25.92
N GLU A 420 -6.75 17.93 -27.04
CA GLU A 420 -7.11 17.49 -28.39
C GLU A 420 -5.83 17.02 -29.07
N PHE A 421 -5.82 15.82 -29.62
CA PHE A 421 -4.68 15.22 -30.32
C PHE A 421 -5.07 14.83 -31.73
N THR A 422 -4.28 15.29 -32.69
CA THR A 422 -4.34 14.91 -34.10
C THR A 422 -3.07 14.10 -34.43
N PRO A 423 -3.11 13.23 -35.44
CA PRO A 423 -2.00 12.36 -35.74
C PRO A 423 -0.89 13.14 -36.46
N ASP A 424 0.37 12.80 -36.17
CA ASP A 424 1.56 13.37 -36.83
C ASP A 424 1.68 12.89 -38.31
N SER A 425 0.99 11.80 -38.66
CA SER A 425 0.93 11.29 -40.03
C SER A 425 -0.48 10.83 -40.41
N ALA A 426 -0.75 10.72 -41.70
CA ALA A 426 -2.04 10.23 -42.20
C ALA A 426 -2.29 8.73 -41.91
N GLU A 427 -1.30 8.01 -41.38
CA GLU A 427 -1.38 6.57 -41.12
C GLU A 427 -1.69 6.30 -39.63
N GLY A 428 -2.97 6.08 -39.32
CA GLY A 428 -3.43 5.55 -38.03
C GLY A 428 -4.06 6.59 -37.09
N PRO A 429 -4.75 6.13 -36.03
CA PRO A 429 -5.31 7.00 -35.00
C PRO A 429 -4.20 7.66 -34.17
N PRO A 430 -4.45 8.83 -33.56
CA PRO A 430 -3.47 9.45 -32.65
C PRO A 430 -3.17 8.52 -31.48
N SER A 431 -1.88 8.29 -31.20
CA SER A 431 -1.42 7.60 -29.99
C SER A 431 -0.12 8.21 -29.50
N GLY A 432 0.06 8.32 -28.18
CA GLY A 432 1.27 8.92 -27.63
C GLY A 432 1.20 9.29 -26.16
N GLY A 433 2.20 10.07 -25.75
CA GLY A 433 2.32 10.67 -24.44
C GLY A 433 2.51 12.18 -24.51
N PHE A 434 1.67 12.95 -23.82
CA PHE A 434 1.84 14.38 -23.60
C PHE A 434 2.37 14.62 -22.18
N LEU A 435 3.66 14.87 -22.04
CA LEU A 435 4.33 15.14 -20.76
C LEU A 435 4.39 16.64 -20.48
N PHE A 436 4.18 17.06 -19.23
CA PHE A 436 4.21 18.48 -18.86
C PHE A 436 4.56 18.71 -17.38
N ALA A 437 4.74 19.99 -17.04
CA ALA A 437 5.17 20.45 -15.72
C ALA A 437 6.51 19.83 -15.29
N PRO A 438 7.63 20.21 -15.93
CA PRO A 438 8.95 19.80 -15.49
C PRO A 438 9.20 20.27 -14.06
N VAL A 439 9.81 19.41 -13.25
CA VAL A 439 10.14 19.71 -11.86
C VAL A 439 11.66 19.76 -11.71
N ASP A 440 12.16 20.85 -11.13
CA ASP A 440 13.58 21.03 -10.85
C ASP A 440 14.13 19.87 -10.01
N GLY A 441 15.22 19.27 -10.48
CA GLY A 441 15.85 18.11 -9.84
C GLY A 441 15.16 16.77 -10.10
N PHE A 442 14.08 16.74 -10.88
CA PHE A 442 13.42 15.48 -11.27
C PHE A 442 14.00 14.87 -12.54
N ALA A 443 14.59 15.70 -13.41
CA ALA A 443 15.29 15.23 -14.60
C ALA A 443 16.44 14.30 -14.22
N GLY A 444 16.54 13.13 -14.87
CA GLY A 444 17.54 12.12 -14.57
C GLY A 444 17.22 11.22 -13.36
N GLN A 445 16.15 11.49 -12.62
CA GLN A 445 15.60 10.51 -11.66
C GLN A 445 14.86 9.39 -12.42
N LYS A 446 14.48 8.31 -11.72
CA LYS A 446 13.62 7.27 -12.30
C LYS A 446 12.19 7.34 -11.77
N SER A 447 11.24 7.05 -12.64
CA SER A 447 9.84 6.77 -12.30
C SER A 447 9.49 5.39 -12.86
N LEU A 448 8.99 4.50 -12.01
CA LEU A 448 8.62 3.15 -12.42
C LEU A 448 7.51 3.19 -13.47
N LEU A 449 6.48 4.01 -13.19
CA LEU A 449 5.32 4.15 -14.08
C LEU A 449 5.69 4.75 -15.44
N TYR A 450 6.61 5.71 -15.46
CA TYR A 450 7.14 6.26 -16.71
C TYR A 450 7.87 5.19 -17.53
N GLN A 451 8.74 4.39 -16.90
CA GLN A 451 9.50 3.35 -17.58
C GLN A 451 8.63 2.23 -18.14
N GLU A 452 7.53 1.89 -17.45
CA GLU A 452 6.54 0.94 -17.93
C GLU A 452 5.83 1.43 -19.20
N GLN A 453 5.55 2.73 -19.28
CA GLN A 453 4.81 3.33 -20.40
C GLN A 453 5.69 3.68 -21.60
N PHE A 454 6.93 4.11 -21.35
CA PHE A 454 7.86 4.57 -22.38
C PHE A 454 9.19 3.82 -22.26
N PRO A 455 9.20 2.50 -22.53
CA PRO A 455 10.40 1.69 -22.37
C PRO A 455 11.53 2.18 -23.29
N GLY A 456 12.68 2.49 -22.70
CA GLY A 456 13.86 2.97 -23.42
C GLY A 456 13.99 4.49 -23.53
N GLU A 457 12.93 5.24 -23.22
CA GLU A 457 12.99 6.70 -23.22
C GLU A 457 13.67 7.24 -21.95
N GLN A 458 14.47 8.30 -22.12
CA GLN A 458 15.05 9.01 -20.99
C GLN A 458 13.97 9.85 -20.29
N PHE A 459 13.94 9.81 -18.95
CA PHE A 459 13.00 10.60 -18.17
C PHE A 459 13.53 12.02 -17.95
N ASP A 460 12.88 12.99 -18.60
CA ASP A 460 13.27 14.40 -18.61
C ASP A 460 12.72 15.20 -17.41
N GLY A 461 12.13 14.53 -16.41
CA GLY A 461 11.68 15.17 -15.16
C GLY A 461 10.32 15.85 -15.23
N TYR A 462 9.48 15.49 -16.20
CA TYR A 462 8.09 15.93 -16.26
C TYR A 462 7.26 15.23 -15.18
N ARG A 463 6.52 15.99 -14.38
CA ARG A 463 5.70 15.41 -13.31
C ARG A 463 4.48 14.68 -13.85
N PHE A 464 3.78 15.28 -14.81
CA PHE A 464 2.51 14.76 -15.30
C PHE A 464 2.62 14.28 -16.74
N GLY A 465 1.82 13.27 -17.08
CA GLY A 465 1.66 12.78 -18.44
C GLY A 465 0.23 12.43 -18.75
N VAL A 466 -0.23 12.75 -19.96
CA VAL A 466 -1.43 12.16 -20.56
C VAL A 466 -0.98 11.10 -21.55
N VAL A 467 -1.30 9.83 -21.30
CA VAL A 467 -1.04 8.73 -22.23
C VAL A 467 -2.36 8.38 -22.91
N TYR A 468 -2.37 8.32 -24.24
CA TYR A 468 -3.60 8.21 -25.01
C TYR A 468 -3.44 7.33 -26.25
N ASP A 469 -4.53 6.66 -26.62
CA ASP A 469 -4.76 6.03 -27.91
C ASP A 469 -6.27 6.07 -28.25
N GLN A 470 -6.70 5.45 -29.36
CA GLN A 470 -8.12 5.41 -29.74
C GLN A 470 -9.04 4.70 -28.72
N ASN A 471 -8.49 3.91 -27.80
CA ASN A 471 -9.24 3.11 -26.84
C ASN A 471 -9.30 3.74 -25.46
N GLU A 472 -8.28 4.49 -25.04
CA GLU A 472 -8.19 5.03 -23.69
C GLU A 472 -7.28 6.25 -23.57
N ALA A 473 -7.54 7.05 -22.54
CA ALA A 473 -6.68 8.14 -22.11
C ALA A 473 -6.52 8.12 -20.59
N GLY A 474 -5.28 8.16 -20.11
CA GLY A 474 -4.94 8.21 -18.70
C GLY A 474 -4.14 9.46 -18.35
N LEU A 475 -4.41 10.06 -17.19
CA LEU A 475 -3.59 11.10 -16.57
C LEU A 475 -2.75 10.49 -15.45
N TYR A 476 -1.45 10.73 -15.48
CA TYR A 476 -0.46 10.11 -14.59
C TYR A 476 0.35 11.18 -13.84
N ASP A 477 0.66 10.93 -12.56
CA ASP A 477 1.67 11.66 -11.77
C ASP A 477 2.89 10.75 -11.58
N TYR A 478 3.96 11.02 -12.34
CA TYR A 478 5.21 10.26 -12.30
C TYR A 478 6.02 10.51 -11.03
N ALA A 479 5.79 11.62 -10.33
CA ALA A 479 6.47 11.88 -9.06
C ALA A 479 6.00 10.93 -7.95
N THR A 480 4.72 10.55 -7.96
CA THR A 480 4.16 9.59 -7.00
C THR A 480 3.91 8.21 -7.59
N ASN A 481 4.21 8.00 -8.88
CA ASN A 481 3.89 6.79 -9.64
C ASN A 481 2.40 6.44 -9.53
N GLN A 482 1.50 7.41 -9.75
CA GLN A 482 0.05 7.21 -9.65
C GLN A 482 -0.71 7.50 -10.95
N LEU A 483 -1.68 6.64 -11.28
CA LEU A 483 -2.79 6.93 -12.17
C LEU A 483 -3.79 7.85 -11.46
N MET A 484 -3.92 9.07 -11.95
CA MET A 484 -4.78 10.11 -11.37
C MET A 484 -6.21 10.05 -11.88
N ALA A 485 -6.38 9.73 -13.17
CA ALA A 485 -7.68 9.59 -13.82
C ALA A 485 -7.53 8.74 -15.09
N LYS A 486 -8.58 8.02 -15.48
CA LYS A 486 -8.59 7.23 -16.71
C LYS A 486 -9.96 7.23 -17.36
N PHE A 487 -9.98 7.39 -18.67
CA PHE A 487 -11.13 7.14 -19.53
C PHE A 487 -10.84 5.92 -20.40
N ILE A 488 -11.80 4.99 -20.49
CA ILE A 488 -11.69 3.79 -21.32
C ILE A 488 -12.92 3.75 -22.23
N TRP A 489 -12.70 3.94 -23.53
CA TRP A 489 -13.74 3.98 -24.54
C TRP A 489 -14.58 2.70 -24.55
N GLY A 490 -13.95 1.52 -24.37
CA GLY A 490 -14.67 0.25 -24.32
C GLY A 490 -15.65 0.12 -23.13
N LEU A 491 -15.48 0.92 -22.07
CA LEU A 491 -16.38 0.96 -20.91
C LEU A 491 -17.44 2.08 -21.04
N SER A 492 -17.12 3.17 -21.74
CA SER A 492 -18.04 4.28 -21.95
C SER A 492 -17.87 4.86 -23.36
N PRO A 493 -18.36 4.16 -24.40
CA PRO A 493 -18.16 4.56 -25.78
C PRO A 493 -18.74 5.95 -26.04
N SER A 494 -17.97 6.81 -26.72
CA SER A 494 -18.39 8.18 -27.01
C SER A 494 -17.64 8.72 -28.22
N ASP A 495 -18.37 9.20 -29.22
CA ASP A 495 -17.80 9.89 -30.39
C ASP A 495 -17.11 11.21 -30.02
N ASN A 496 -17.46 11.78 -28.85
CA ASN A 496 -16.73 12.92 -28.31
C ASN A 496 -15.30 12.56 -27.87
N TYR A 497 -14.97 11.27 -27.70
CA TYR A 497 -13.61 10.84 -27.36
C TYR A 497 -12.76 10.70 -28.62
N PHE A 498 -13.18 9.84 -29.55
CA PHE A 498 -12.47 9.60 -30.80
C PHE A 498 -13.40 9.89 -31.97
N ASP A 499 -13.06 10.94 -32.72
CA ASP A 499 -13.74 11.32 -33.96
C ASP A 499 -13.01 10.66 -35.13
N ALA A 500 -13.63 9.63 -35.72
CA ALA A 500 -13.06 8.86 -36.81
C ALA A 500 -12.94 9.68 -38.11
N ASP A 501 -13.82 10.65 -38.34
CA ASP A 501 -13.82 11.48 -39.55
C ASP A 501 -12.70 12.54 -39.48
N ALA A 502 -12.52 13.14 -38.31
CA ALA A 502 -11.42 14.07 -38.05
C ALA A 502 -10.10 13.37 -37.67
N ASN A 503 -10.14 12.05 -37.46
CA ASN A 503 -9.07 11.24 -36.88
C ASN A 503 -8.47 11.89 -35.61
N LYS A 504 -9.32 12.30 -34.66
CA LYS A 504 -8.94 13.16 -33.54
C LYS A 504 -9.37 12.58 -32.21
N ILE A 505 -8.49 12.61 -31.21
CA ILE A 505 -8.83 12.29 -29.82
C ILE A 505 -9.09 13.56 -29.04
N THR A 506 -10.17 13.59 -28.26
CA THR A 506 -10.51 14.70 -27.36
C THR A 506 -10.88 14.19 -25.97
N ILE A 507 -10.14 14.62 -24.96
CA ILE A 507 -10.35 14.24 -23.56
C ILE A 507 -10.16 15.44 -22.65
N LYS A 508 -10.86 15.48 -21.52
CA LYS A 508 -10.63 16.47 -20.46
C LYS A 508 -10.50 15.82 -19.10
N PHE A 509 -9.65 16.41 -18.28
CA PHE A 509 -9.39 16.00 -16.90
C PHE A 509 -9.66 17.13 -15.91
N ARG A 510 -10.04 16.78 -14.68
CA ARG A 510 -10.22 17.76 -13.62
C ARG A 510 -8.88 18.42 -13.28
N LYS A 511 -8.92 19.75 -13.21
CA LYS A 511 -7.72 20.58 -13.06
C LYS A 511 -7.09 20.52 -11.67
N ASP A 512 -7.88 20.22 -10.64
CA ASP A 512 -7.44 20.08 -9.26
C ASP A 512 -6.49 18.89 -9.05
N LEU A 513 -6.59 17.85 -9.89
CA LEU A 513 -5.65 16.72 -9.93
C LEU A 513 -4.20 17.14 -10.18
N LEU A 514 -3.97 18.28 -10.81
CA LEU A 514 -2.65 18.73 -11.26
C LEU A 514 -1.90 19.57 -10.22
N ASN A 515 -2.42 19.71 -8.99
CA ASN A 515 -1.79 20.54 -7.95
C ASN A 515 -1.40 21.95 -8.43
N LYS A 516 -2.24 22.55 -9.30
CA LYS A 516 -2.03 23.86 -9.96
C LYS A 516 -0.89 23.91 -10.99
N GLN A 517 -0.27 22.79 -11.34
CA GLN A 517 0.78 22.69 -12.34
C GLN A 517 0.16 22.38 -13.72
N LEU A 518 -0.04 23.42 -14.51
CA LEU A 518 -0.65 23.30 -15.83
C LEU A 518 0.42 23.30 -16.92
N PRO A 519 0.15 22.71 -18.10
CA PRO A 519 1.01 22.86 -19.26
C PRO A 519 1.29 24.33 -19.56
N ARG A 520 2.55 24.64 -19.87
CA ARG A 520 2.98 25.97 -20.31
C ARG A 520 3.69 25.88 -21.65
N LYS A 521 3.73 27.01 -22.36
CA LYS A 521 4.45 27.11 -23.63
C LYS A 521 5.93 26.76 -23.40
N ASN A 522 6.44 25.81 -24.19
CA ASN A 522 7.80 25.28 -24.12
C ASN A 522 8.14 24.47 -22.83
N GLU A 523 7.16 24.08 -22.02
CA GLU A 523 7.33 23.22 -20.83
C GLU A 523 6.53 21.91 -20.99
N TYR A 524 6.65 21.28 -22.16
CA TYR A 524 6.01 20.00 -22.49
C TYR A 524 6.88 19.18 -23.44
N LYS A 525 6.62 17.86 -23.49
CA LYS A 525 7.24 16.92 -24.44
C LYS A 525 6.16 15.98 -24.99
N LEU A 526 6.19 15.76 -26.29
CA LEU A 526 5.41 14.72 -26.96
C LEU A 526 6.28 13.46 -27.12
N LEU A 527 5.67 12.30 -26.90
CA LEU A 527 6.24 10.99 -27.14
C LEU A 527 5.30 10.20 -28.06
N SER A 528 5.86 9.47 -29.01
CA SER A 528 5.14 8.44 -29.77
C SER A 528 5.09 7.14 -28.97
N LEU A 529 3.97 6.42 -29.05
CA LEU A 529 3.82 5.06 -28.52
C LEU A 529 4.01 4.01 -29.60
#